data_AF-A0A3N6N0R5-F1
#
_entry.id   AF-A0A3N6N0R5-F1
#
_cell.length_a   1.000
_cell.length_b   1.000
_cell.length_c   1.000
_cell.angle_alpha   90.00
_cell.angle_beta   90.00
_cell.angle_gamma   90.00
#
_symmetry.space_group_name_H-M   'P 1'
#
loop_
_entity.id
_entity.type
_entity.pdbx_description
1 polymer ?
#
loop_
_entity_poly.entity_id
_entity_poly.type
_entity_poly.pdbx_seq_one_letter_code
_entity_poly.pdbx_strand_id
1 'polypeptide(L)'
;MKRIALAAACAAAASSVLLTGCGSSGPTNKDDSAFTYLLDRKSNWQENKLEGLPTLPQAGSTLLAFDVSNNTPLKFAIDPASLTVGTDGVVRYTIVITSPTGARNVNYEGIRCDTYEWRLYASLDADHNGWDQTVANDWSRIENGTLNAYHAALYQDYFCANKLPFAKAPVIVQNLRYGRVQSSLVR
;
A
#
# COMPACT_ATOMS: atom_id res chain seq x y z
N MET A 1 52.51 77.15 0.45
CA MET A 1 52.10 76.59 1.76
C MET A 1 53.13 75.55 2.20
N LYS A 2 53.69 75.73 3.41
CA LYS A 2 54.55 74.87 4.29
C LYS A 2 55.17 73.59 3.70
N ARG A 3 56.50 73.46 3.52
CA ARG A 3 57.64 73.23 4.47
C ARG A 3 57.79 71.78 5.01
N ILE A 4 58.81 71.09 4.45
CA ILE A 4 59.96 70.35 5.04
C ILE A 4 59.72 69.19 6.05
N ALA A 5 60.48 68.12 5.78
CA ALA A 5 60.64 66.82 6.44
C ALA A 5 61.04 66.82 7.94
N LEU A 6 60.80 65.68 8.61
CA LEU A 6 61.73 65.06 9.55
C LEU A 6 61.28 63.64 9.94
N ALA A 7 62.22 62.69 9.90
CA ALA A 7 62.10 61.35 10.47
C ALA A 7 62.39 61.38 11.97
N ALA A 8 61.74 60.51 12.75
CA ALA A 8 62.17 60.13 14.09
C ALA A 8 61.76 58.68 14.37
N ALA A 9 62.76 57.85 14.65
CA ALA A 9 62.62 56.51 15.19
C ALA A 9 62.65 56.52 16.74
N CYS A 10 62.44 55.33 17.33
CA CYS A 10 62.44 54.96 18.76
C CYS A 10 61.06 55.09 19.44
N ALA A 11 60.56 54.13 20.23
CA ALA A 11 61.24 53.11 21.02
C ALA A 11 60.36 51.87 21.23
N ALA A 12 61.00 50.76 21.60
CA ALA A 12 60.41 49.48 21.96
C ALA A 12 59.45 49.58 23.17
N ALA A 13 58.36 48.80 23.13
CA ALA A 13 57.64 48.37 24.33
C ALA A 13 57.01 46.98 24.12
N ALA A 14 57.60 46.02 24.83
CA ALA A 14 57.02 44.82 25.44
C ALA A 14 55.71 44.24 24.89
N SER A 15 55.85 43.03 24.35
CA SER A 15 55.05 41.82 24.63
C SER A 15 53.66 42.00 25.26
N SER A 16 52.63 41.72 24.48
CA SER A 16 51.39 41.12 24.96
C SER A 16 50.86 40.21 23.86
N VAL A 17 51.26 38.94 23.93
CA VAL A 17 50.64 37.85 23.16
C VAL A 17 49.20 37.75 23.65
N LEU A 18 48.25 38.34 22.92
CA LEU A 18 46.85 37.97 23.07
C LEU A 18 46.68 36.62 22.38
N LEU A 19 46.79 35.55 23.17
CA LEU A 19 46.19 34.27 22.82
C LEU A 19 44.68 34.51 22.70
N THR A 20 44.22 34.87 21.51
CA THR A 20 42.83 34.70 21.12
C THR A 20 42.52 33.22 21.25
N GLY A 21 41.95 32.84 22.40
CA GLY A 21 41.40 31.52 22.60
C GLY A 21 40.36 31.28 21.51
N CYS A 22 40.62 30.26 20.67
CA CYS A 22 39.57 29.68 19.85
C CYS A 22 38.57 29.05 20.83
N GLY A 23 37.54 29.81 21.19
CA GLY A 23 36.31 29.23 21.72
C GLY A 23 35.75 28.34 20.63
N SER A 24 36.05 27.05 20.69
CA SER A 24 35.32 26.03 19.96
C SER A 24 33.88 26.12 20.44
N SER A 25 33.04 26.86 19.72
CA SER A 25 31.61 26.61 19.72
C SER A 25 31.44 25.16 19.28
N GLY A 26 31.37 24.25 20.25
CA GLY A 26 31.04 22.85 20.01
C GLY A 26 29.75 22.80 19.19
N PRO A 27 29.59 21.79 18.33
CA PRO A 27 28.40 21.69 17.50
C PRO A 27 27.19 21.75 18.42
N THR A 28 26.39 22.80 18.26
CA THR A 28 25.12 22.87 18.95
C THR A 28 24.24 21.84 18.27
N ASN A 29 24.09 20.66 18.87
CA ASN A 29 23.00 19.75 18.53
C ASN A 29 21.70 20.43 18.97
N LYS A 30 21.31 21.49 18.27
CA LYS A 30 19.90 21.84 18.13
C LYS A 30 19.50 21.03 16.92
N ASP A 31 18.84 19.90 17.18
CA ASP A 31 17.85 19.24 16.33
C ASP A 31 17.55 17.84 16.91
N ASP A 32 17.09 17.77 18.17
CA ASP A 32 16.64 16.50 18.81
C ASP A 32 15.32 15.96 18.21
N SER A 33 14.90 16.47 17.03
CA SER A 33 13.66 16.10 16.34
C SER A 33 13.90 15.31 15.05
N ALA A 34 15.14 14.97 14.71
CA ALA A 34 15.49 14.37 13.41
C ALA A 34 15.43 12.83 13.34
N PHE A 35 14.94 12.14 14.39
CA PHE A 35 14.77 10.68 14.39
C PHE A 35 13.37 10.27 14.85
N THR A 36 12.34 10.72 14.13
CA THR A 36 11.08 9.97 14.13
C THR A 36 11.32 8.68 13.35
N TYR A 37 11.34 7.54 14.06
CA TYR A 37 11.39 6.23 13.40
C TYR A 37 10.29 6.17 12.35
N LEU A 38 10.61 5.71 11.13
CA LEU A 38 9.62 5.54 10.07
C LEU A 38 8.46 4.61 10.51
N LEU A 39 8.72 3.74 11.49
CA LEU A 39 7.75 2.85 12.12
C LEU A 39 6.77 3.58 13.06
N ASP A 40 7.15 4.73 13.63
CA ASP A 40 6.33 5.52 14.57
C ASP A 40 5.45 6.55 13.84
N ARG A 41 5.61 6.71 12.52
CA ARG A 41 4.73 7.58 11.74
C ARG A 41 3.35 6.94 11.66
N LYS A 42 2.40 7.52 12.40
CA LYS A 42 0.97 7.26 12.18
C LYS A 42 0.63 7.67 10.75
N SER A 43 0.31 6.69 9.92
CA SER A 43 -0.15 6.90 8.56
C SER A 43 -1.45 7.72 8.58
N ASN A 44 -1.49 8.82 7.83
CA ASN A 44 -2.72 9.58 7.56
C ASN A 44 -3.52 8.96 6.42
N TRP A 45 -3.32 7.67 6.16
CA TRP A 45 -3.99 6.95 5.10
C TRP A 45 -5.50 7.04 5.26
N GLN A 46 -6.14 7.36 4.15
CA GLN A 46 -7.58 7.33 4.03
C GLN A 46 -7.93 6.59 2.75
N GLU A 47 -8.92 5.71 2.86
CA GLU A 47 -9.44 5.00 1.71
C GLU A 47 -10.05 5.98 0.69
N ASN A 48 -9.79 5.75 -0.59
CA ASN A 48 -10.47 6.47 -1.66
C ASN A 48 -11.98 6.26 -1.55
N LYS A 49 -12.75 7.34 -1.80
CA LYS A 49 -14.20 7.24 -1.92
C LYS A 49 -14.54 6.26 -3.05
N LEU A 50 -15.45 5.32 -2.78
CA LEU A 50 -16.00 4.46 -3.82
C LEU A 50 -16.80 5.33 -4.81
N GLU A 51 -16.43 5.27 -6.09
CA GLU A 51 -17.14 5.98 -7.18
C GLU A 51 -18.50 5.36 -7.49
N GLY A 52 -18.70 4.11 -7.06
CA GLY A 52 -19.91 3.32 -7.22
C GLY A 52 -19.62 1.85 -6.95
N LEU A 53 -20.66 1.02 -7.01
CA LEU A 53 -20.51 -0.43 -7.04
C LEU A 53 -20.42 -0.89 -8.50
N PRO A 54 -19.61 -1.93 -8.80
CA PRO A 54 -19.56 -2.48 -10.15
C PRO A 54 -20.91 -3.11 -10.52
N THR A 55 -21.16 -3.27 -11.82
CA THR A 55 -22.28 -4.09 -12.27
C THR A 55 -22.11 -5.53 -11.79
N LEU A 56 -23.20 -6.18 -11.38
CA LEU A 56 -23.16 -7.59 -11.02
C LEU A 56 -22.69 -8.46 -12.21
N PRO A 57 -21.88 -9.50 -11.98
CA PRO A 57 -21.47 -10.41 -13.04
C PRO A 57 -22.70 -11.15 -13.62
N GLN A 58 -23.00 -10.90 -14.88
CA GLN A 58 -24.13 -11.52 -15.59
C GLN A 58 -23.92 -13.04 -15.80
N ALA A 59 -25.01 -13.77 -16.02
CA ALA A 59 -24.91 -15.16 -16.44
C ALA A 59 -24.11 -15.28 -17.76
N GLY A 60 -23.11 -16.16 -17.80
CA GLY A 60 -22.24 -16.33 -18.97
C GLY A 60 -21.05 -15.35 -19.04
N SER A 61 -20.88 -14.46 -18.06
CA SER A 61 -19.68 -13.61 -17.96
C SER A 61 -18.42 -14.46 -17.90
N THR A 62 -17.37 -14.03 -18.58
CA THR A 62 -16.05 -14.66 -18.46
C THR A 62 -15.41 -14.25 -17.14
N LEU A 63 -15.56 -15.08 -16.13
CA LEU A 63 -14.88 -14.95 -14.84
C LEU A 63 -13.47 -15.55 -14.93
N LEU A 64 -12.53 -14.98 -14.17
CA LEU A 64 -11.15 -15.45 -14.11
C LEU A 64 -10.96 -16.34 -12.89
N ALA A 65 -10.92 -17.65 -13.10
CA ALA A 65 -10.70 -18.62 -12.04
C ALA A 65 -9.28 -18.54 -11.46
N PHE A 66 -9.14 -18.82 -10.18
CA PHE A 66 -7.85 -18.97 -9.51
C PHE A 66 -7.94 -20.04 -8.42
N ASP A 67 -6.80 -20.62 -8.08
CA ASP A 67 -6.70 -21.66 -7.07
C ASP A 67 -6.41 -21.04 -5.68
N VAL A 68 -7.02 -21.62 -4.65
CA VAL A 68 -6.84 -21.18 -3.25
C VAL A 68 -6.14 -22.25 -2.44
N SER A 69 -6.69 -23.46 -2.44
CA SER A 69 -6.07 -24.64 -1.86
C SER A 69 -6.69 -25.90 -2.46
N ASN A 70 -5.96 -27.02 -2.40
CA ASN A 70 -6.47 -28.33 -2.83
C ASN A 70 -7.47 -28.95 -1.84
N ASN A 71 -7.69 -28.31 -0.68
CA ASN A 71 -8.50 -28.87 0.41
C ASN A 71 -9.94 -28.34 0.43
N THR A 72 -10.30 -27.44 -0.48
CA THR A 72 -11.66 -26.90 -0.60
C THR A 72 -12.31 -27.35 -1.91
N PRO A 73 -13.59 -27.78 -1.88
CA PRO A 73 -14.31 -28.12 -3.09
C PRO A 73 -14.92 -26.87 -3.77
N LEU A 74 -14.77 -25.69 -3.16
CA LEU A 74 -15.26 -24.42 -3.70
C LEU A 74 -14.44 -23.98 -4.92
N LYS A 75 -15.10 -23.33 -5.87
CA LYS A 75 -14.47 -22.68 -7.02
C LYS A 75 -14.50 -21.17 -6.85
N PHE A 76 -13.35 -20.54 -7.03
CA PHE A 76 -13.17 -19.10 -6.85
C PHE A 76 -12.85 -18.47 -8.19
N ALA A 77 -13.50 -17.35 -8.47
CA ALA A 77 -13.22 -16.57 -9.67
C ALA A 77 -13.42 -15.08 -9.44
N ILE A 78 -12.66 -14.26 -10.16
CA ILE A 78 -12.76 -12.80 -10.16
C ILE A 78 -13.53 -12.34 -11.39
N ASP A 79 -14.42 -11.36 -11.22
CA ASP A 79 -14.96 -10.62 -12.37
C ASP A 79 -13.95 -9.57 -12.85
N PRO A 80 -13.33 -9.72 -14.04
CA PRO A 80 -12.33 -8.77 -14.52
C PRO A 80 -12.87 -7.36 -14.75
N ALA A 81 -14.18 -7.18 -14.98
CA ALA A 81 -14.78 -5.86 -15.19
C ALA A 81 -14.84 -5.02 -13.90
N SER A 82 -14.82 -5.68 -12.75
CA SER A 82 -14.87 -5.04 -11.43
C SER A 82 -13.50 -4.63 -10.88
N LEU A 83 -12.40 -5.14 -11.45
CA LEU A 83 -11.08 -5.05 -10.85
C LEU A 83 -10.47 -3.65 -11.03
N THR A 84 -10.20 -2.97 -9.93
CA THR A 84 -9.56 -1.65 -9.91
C THR A 84 -8.40 -1.62 -8.91
N VAL A 85 -7.43 -0.74 -9.17
CA VAL A 85 -6.30 -0.50 -8.26
C VAL A 85 -6.27 0.99 -7.94
N GLY A 86 -6.65 1.31 -6.70
CA GLY A 86 -6.72 2.68 -6.21
C GLY A 86 -5.35 3.27 -5.91
N THR A 87 -5.27 4.61 -5.91
CA THR A 87 -4.08 5.36 -5.45
C THR A 87 -3.83 5.21 -3.95
N ASP A 88 -4.83 4.73 -3.21
CA ASP A 88 -4.77 4.37 -1.79
C ASP A 88 -4.10 3.00 -1.54
N GLY A 89 -3.65 2.30 -2.57
CA GLY A 89 -3.02 0.98 -2.41
C GLY A 89 -4.01 -0.16 -2.18
N VAL A 90 -5.30 0.08 -2.43
CA VAL A 90 -6.36 -0.94 -2.36
C VAL A 90 -6.65 -1.51 -3.74
N VAL A 91 -6.63 -2.85 -3.85
CA VAL A 91 -7.15 -3.58 -5.00
C VAL A 91 -8.60 -3.94 -4.71
N ARG A 92 -9.54 -3.41 -5.49
CA ARG A 92 -10.98 -3.66 -5.34
C ARG A 92 -11.47 -4.58 -6.44
N TYR A 93 -12.32 -5.53 -6.12
CA TYR A 93 -12.72 -6.59 -7.02
C TYR A 93 -14.03 -7.25 -6.58
N THR A 94 -14.72 -7.84 -7.53
CA THR A 94 -15.84 -8.76 -7.29
C THR A 94 -15.33 -10.19 -7.37
N ILE A 95 -15.55 -10.95 -6.30
CA ILE A 95 -15.28 -12.38 -6.25
C ILE A 95 -16.58 -13.17 -6.34
N VAL A 96 -16.51 -14.28 -7.06
CA VAL A 96 -17.57 -15.27 -7.20
C VAL A 96 -17.06 -16.58 -6.63
N ILE A 97 -17.73 -17.07 -5.60
CA ILE A 97 -17.45 -18.36 -4.96
C ILE A 97 -18.60 -19.30 -5.31
N THR A 98 -18.30 -20.43 -5.94
CA THR A 98 -19.31 -21.42 -6.36
C THR A 98 -19.11 -22.73 -5.60
N SER A 99 -20.17 -23.21 -4.96
CA SER A 99 -20.19 -24.52 -4.30
C SER A 99 -20.32 -25.66 -5.31
N PRO A 100 -19.99 -26.92 -4.92
CA PRO A 100 -20.26 -28.08 -5.77
C PRO A 100 -21.73 -28.27 -6.14
N THR A 101 -22.65 -27.76 -5.32
CA THR A 101 -24.10 -27.79 -5.57
C THR A 101 -24.57 -26.63 -6.46
N GLY A 102 -23.67 -25.74 -6.89
CA GLY A 102 -23.98 -24.61 -7.77
C GLY A 102 -24.43 -23.34 -7.06
N ALA A 103 -24.44 -23.31 -5.72
CA ALA A 103 -24.72 -22.08 -4.98
C ALA A 103 -23.59 -21.06 -5.21
N ARG A 104 -23.96 -19.81 -5.49
CA ARG A 104 -23.01 -18.73 -5.76
C ARG A 104 -23.07 -17.69 -4.65
N ASN A 105 -21.91 -17.42 -4.06
CA ASN A 105 -21.70 -16.24 -3.23
C ASN A 105 -20.92 -15.21 -4.05
N VAL A 106 -21.42 -13.97 -4.13
CA VAL A 106 -20.81 -12.91 -4.93
C VAL A 106 -20.61 -11.69 -4.03
N ASN A 107 -19.36 -11.28 -3.87
CA ASN A 107 -18.98 -10.18 -2.99
C ASN A 107 -18.17 -9.15 -3.75
N TYR A 108 -18.37 -7.87 -3.43
CA TYR A 108 -17.46 -6.80 -3.81
C TYR A 108 -16.59 -6.42 -2.60
N GLU A 109 -15.28 -6.59 -2.76
CA GLU A 109 -14.30 -6.54 -1.67
C GLU A 109 -13.09 -5.70 -2.05
N GLY A 110 -12.30 -5.36 -1.05
CA GLY A 110 -11.03 -4.65 -1.20
C GLY A 110 -9.93 -5.34 -0.41
N ILE A 111 -8.74 -5.47 -1.00
CA ILE A 111 -7.52 -5.87 -0.32
C ILE A 111 -6.57 -4.67 -0.27
N ARG A 112 -6.15 -4.32 0.96
CA ARG A 112 -5.20 -3.26 1.23
C ARG A 112 -3.80 -3.87 1.37
N CYS A 113 -2.92 -3.55 0.41
CA CYS A 113 -1.65 -4.24 0.28
C CYS A 113 -0.62 -3.90 1.38
N ASP A 114 -0.66 -2.69 1.94
CA ASP A 114 0.36 -2.21 2.91
C ASP A 114 0.20 -2.83 4.30
N THR A 115 -1.03 -3.09 4.72
CA THR A 115 -1.37 -3.62 6.06
C THR A 115 -1.77 -5.09 6.09
N TYR A 116 -1.89 -5.75 4.94
CA TYR A 116 -2.36 -7.16 4.85
C TYR A 116 -3.79 -7.31 5.40
N GLU A 117 -4.67 -6.41 4.96
CA GLU A 117 -6.06 -6.33 5.41
C GLU A 117 -7.01 -6.43 4.21
N TRP A 118 -8.22 -6.87 4.48
CA TRP A 118 -9.32 -6.90 3.52
C TRP A 118 -10.58 -6.29 4.13
N ARG A 119 -11.52 -5.92 3.28
CA ARG A 119 -12.88 -5.55 3.69
C ARG A 119 -13.92 -5.94 2.63
N LEU A 120 -15.14 -6.14 3.09
CA LEU A 120 -16.36 -6.32 2.32
C LEU A 120 -17.05 -4.97 2.16
N TYR A 121 -17.36 -4.60 0.91
CA TYR A 121 -18.14 -3.41 0.60
C TYR A 121 -19.62 -3.73 0.34
N ALA A 122 -19.88 -4.87 -0.29
CA ALA A 122 -21.23 -5.33 -0.60
C ALA A 122 -21.24 -6.84 -0.90
N SER A 123 -22.38 -7.48 -0.67
CA SER A 123 -22.66 -8.85 -1.13
C SER A 123 -23.89 -8.86 -2.02
N LEU A 124 -24.08 -9.93 -2.80
CA LEU A 124 -25.30 -10.14 -3.58
C LEU A 124 -26.52 -10.14 -2.65
N ASP A 125 -27.55 -9.39 -3.00
CA ASP A 125 -28.78 -9.36 -2.23
C ASP A 125 -29.58 -10.67 -2.33
N ALA A 126 -30.60 -10.80 -1.48
CA ALA A 126 -31.44 -11.99 -1.42
C ALA A 126 -32.26 -12.23 -2.72
N ASP A 127 -32.54 -11.17 -3.48
CA ASP A 127 -33.26 -11.23 -4.75
C ASP A 127 -32.34 -11.53 -5.95
N HIS A 128 -31.04 -11.65 -5.70
CA HIS A 128 -29.98 -11.91 -6.68
C HIS A 128 -29.95 -10.92 -7.85
N ASN A 129 -30.36 -9.67 -7.64
CA ASN A 129 -30.43 -8.64 -8.68
C ASN A 129 -29.77 -7.31 -8.30
N GLY A 130 -29.25 -7.20 -7.09
CA GLY A 130 -28.59 -6.01 -6.59
C GLY A 130 -27.50 -6.31 -5.57
N TRP A 131 -26.95 -5.22 -5.03
CA TRP A 131 -25.94 -5.26 -3.98
C TRP A 131 -26.58 -4.90 -2.65
N ASP A 132 -26.35 -5.74 -1.65
CA ASP A 132 -26.59 -5.43 -0.25
C ASP A 132 -25.32 -4.84 0.37
N GLN A 133 -25.38 -3.57 0.79
CA GLN A 133 -24.29 -2.89 1.48
C GLN A 133 -24.42 -2.93 3.01
N THR A 134 -25.52 -3.45 3.54
CA THR A 134 -25.73 -3.53 5.00
C THR A 134 -24.76 -4.51 5.68
N VAL A 135 -24.20 -5.43 4.89
CA VAL A 135 -23.18 -6.40 5.30
C VAL A 135 -21.74 -5.87 5.23
N ALA A 136 -21.53 -4.62 4.79
CA ALA A 136 -20.20 -4.04 4.72
C ALA A 136 -19.50 -4.07 6.09
N ASN A 137 -18.20 -4.34 6.09
CA ASN A 137 -17.42 -4.42 7.32
C ASN A 137 -16.22 -3.45 7.32
N ASP A 138 -15.59 -3.36 8.49
CA ASP A 138 -14.33 -2.66 8.68
C ASP A 138 -13.15 -3.53 8.21
N TRP A 139 -12.01 -2.87 7.96
CA TRP A 139 -10.76 -3.53 7.61
C TRP A 139 -10.39 -4.59 8.64
N SER A 140 -10.20 -5.81 8.16
CA SER A 140 -9.87 -6.98 8.96
C SER A 140 -8.60 -7.62 8.41
N ARG A 141 -7.75 -8.14 9.31
CA ARG A 141 -6.53 -8.83 8.91
C ARG A 141 -6.87 -10.03 8.03
N ILE A 142 -6.11 -10.23 6.96
CA ILE A 142 -6.22 -11.43 6.13
C ILE A 142 -5.76 -12.65 6.94
N GLU A 143 -6.59 -13.70 6.96
CA GLU A 143 -6.24 -14.98 7.56
C GLU A 143 -5.62 -15.92 6.52
N ASN A 144 -4.69 -16.76 6.96
CA ASN A 144 -4.06 -17.79 6.12
C ASN A 144 -4.24 -19.18 6.75
N GLY A 145 -4.16 -20.23 5.94
CA GLY A 145 -4.21 -21.62 6.40
C GLY A 145 -5.62 -22.18 6.64
N THR A 146 -6.68 -21.44 6.28
CA THR A 146 -8.06 -21.92 6.28
C THR A 146 -8.47 -22.43 4.90
N LEU A 147 -9.53 -23.26 4.84
CA LEU A 147 -10.04 -23.79 3.56
C LEU A 147 -10.51 -22.69 2.59
N ASN A 148 -10.89 -21.53 3.12
CA ASN A 148 -11.38 -20.37 2.37
C ASN A 148 -10.39 -19.21 2.43
N ALA A 149 -9.08 -19.47 2.52
CA ALA A 149 -8.03 -18.44 2.55
C ALA A 149 -7.82 -17.74 1.19
N TYR A 150 -8.90 -17.44 0.45
CA TYR A 150 -8.83 -16.86 -0.90
C TYR A 150 -8.27 -15.44 -0.87
N HIS A 151 -8.51 -14.68 0.20
CA HIS A 151 -7.87 -13.37 0.39
C HIS A 151 -6.34 -13.48 0.43
N ALA A 152 -5.82 -14.49 1.13
CA ALA A 152 -4.38 -14.73 1.21
C ALA A 152 -3.80 -15.14 -0.14
N ALA A 153 -4.48 -16.05 -0.87
CA ALA A 153 -4.09 -16.45 -2.22
C ALA A 153 -4.05 -15.25 -3.17
N LEU A 154 -5.11 -14.44 -3.21
CA LEU A 154 -5.15 -13.23 -4.03
C LEU A 154 -4.06 -12.23 -3.67
N TYR A 155 -3.86 -11.97 -2.38
CA TYR A 155 -2.80 -11.07 -1.90
C TYR A 155 -1.43 -11.52 -2.42
N GLN A 156 -1.08 -12.80 -2.21
CA GLN A 156 0.26 -13.34 -2.45
C GLN A 156 0.53 -13.60 -3.94
N ASP A 157 -0.46 -14.11 -4.66
CA ASP A 157 -0.24 -14.61 -6.01
C ASP A 157 -0.48 -13.56 -7.10
N TYR A 158 -1.40 -12.62 -6.88
CA TYR A 158 -1.89 -11.74 -7.94
C TYR A 158 -1.87 -10.25 -7.60
N PHE A 159 -2.23 -9.86 -6.38
CA PHE A 159 -2.58 -8.47 -6.08
C PHE A 159 -1.46 -7.65 -5.48
N CYS A 160 -0.67 -8.20 -4.57
CA CYS A 160 0.24 -7.41 -3.76
C CYS A 160 1.67 -7.97 -3.80
N ALA A 161 2.68 -7.09 -3.91
CA ALA A 161 4.09 -7.43 -3.76
C ALA A 161 4.79 -6.31 -2.98
N ASN A 162 5.66 -6.69 -2.04
CA ASN A 162 6.40 -5.72 -1.21
C ASN A 162 5.50 -4.64 -0.56
N LYS A 163 4.35 -5.05 -0.03
CA LYS A 163 3.36 -4.16 0.62
C LYS A 163 2.70 -3.13 -0.32
N LEU A 164 2.76 -3.33 -1.62
CA LEU A 164 2.15 -2.46 -2.63
C LEU A 164 1.34 -3.29 -3.63
N PRO A 165 0.34 -2.70 -4.32
CA PRO A 165 -0.27 -3.36 -5.46
C PRO A 165 0.79 -3.74 -6.50
N PHE A 166 0.77 -4.99 -6.95
CA PHE A 166 1.77 -5.57 -7.84
C PHE A 166 1.87 -4.80 -9.17
N ALA A 167 0.71 -4.45 -9.73
CA ALA A 167 0.61 -3.72 -10.99
C ALA A 167 -0.73 -2.98 -11.08
N LYS A 168 -0.97 -2.30 -12.21
CA LYS A 168 -2.29 -1.75 -12.55
C LYS A 168 -3.25 -2.88 -12.93
N ALA A 169 -4.55 -2.59 -12.82
CA ALA A 169 -5.63 -3.55 -13.06
C ALA A 169 -5.49 -4.39 -14.35
N PRO A 170 -5.14 -3.82 -15.54
CA PRO A 170 -5.02 -4.63 -16.77
C PRO A 170 -3.98 -5.74 -16.69
N VAL A 171 -2.86 -5.48 -15.98
CA VAL A 171 -1.78 -6.46 -15.81
C VAL A 171 -2.21 -7.56 -14.84
N ILE A 172 -2.87 -7.20 -13.73
CA ILE A 172 -3.41 -8.17 -12.77
C ILE A 172 -4.44 -9.08 -13.45
N VAL A 173 -5.35 -8.51 -14.24
CA VAL A 173 -6.34 -9.24 -15.05
C VAL A 173 -5.65 -10.19 -16.04
N GLN A 174 -4.58 -9.76 -16.69
CA GLN A 174 -3.80 -10.61 -17.59
C GLN A 174 -3.14 -11.77 -16.85
N ASN A 175 -2.58 -11.51 -15.67
CA ASN A 175 -1.96 -12.54 -14.84
C ASN A 175 -2.97 -13.60 -14.39
N LEU A 176 -4.14 -13.17 -13.90
CA LEU A 176 -5.25 -14.07 -13.56
C LEU A 176 -5.68 -14.92 -14.76
N ARG A 177 -5.83 -14.30 -15.95
CA ARG A 177 -6.25 -15.01 -17.17
C ARG A 177 -5.29 -16.11 -17.60
N TYR A 178 -3.98 -15.93 -17.36
CA TYR A 178 -2.95 -16.89 -17.76
C TYR A 178 -2.37 -17.70 -16.59
N GLY A 179 -2.96 -17.59 -15.38
CA GLY A 179 -2.45 -18.28 -14.19
C GLY A 179 -1.02 -17.88 -13.81
N ARG A 180 -0.59 -16.64 -14.11
CA ARG A 180 0.77 -16.16 -13.83
C ARG A 180 0.83 -15.61 -12.40
N VAL A 181 1.10 -16.51 -11.47
CA VAL A 181 1.32 -16.16 -10.07
C VAL A 181 2.67 -15.47 -9.88
N GLN A 182 2.78 -14.57 -8.90
CA GLN A 182 4.02 -13.80 -8.66
C GLN A 182 5.27 -14.67 -8.48
N SER A 183 5.15 -15.82 -7.81
CA SER A 183 6.27 -16.75 -7.62
C SER A 183 6.85 -17.26 -8.95
N SER A 184 6.07 -17.29 -10.03
CA SER A 184 6.51 -17.68 -11.37
C SER A 184 7.20 -16.55 -12.14
N LEU A 185 7.03 -15.29 -11.74
CA LEU A 185 7.53 -14.12 -12.46
C LEU A 185 8.93 -13.67 -12.01
N VAL A 186 9.43 -14.20 -10.89
CA VAL A 186 10.74 -13.85 -10.31
C VAL A 186 11.84 -14.85 -10.72
N ARG A 187 11.56 -15.74 -11.68
CA ARG A 187 12.49 -16.77 -12.17
C ARG A 187 13.12 -16.45 -13.51
#